data_AF-A0A7C1RP56-F1
#
_entry.id   AF-A0A7C1RP56-F1
#
_cell.length_a   1.000
_cell.length_b   1.000
_cell.length_c   1.000
_cell.angle_alpha   90.00
_cell.angle_beta   90.00
_cell.angle_gamma   90.00
#
_symmetry.space_group_name_H-M   'P 1'
#
loop_
_entity.id
_entity.type
_entity.pdbx_description
1 polymer ?
#
loop_
_entity_poly.entity_id
_entity_poly.type
_entity_poly.pdbx_seq_one_letter_code
_entity_poly.pdbx_strand_id
1 'polypeptide(L)' 'MKPKVVITHKIHDSVLDELAQDCELVTNQSGATLPQEEVAARVADADAMMAFMPDRVGVEFLQG' A
#
# COMPACT_ATOMS: atom_id res chain seq x y z
N MET A 1 7.95 -3.70 16.60
CA MET A 1 6.88 -3.94 15.60
C MET A 1 7.50 -3.89 14.23
N LYS A 2 6.96 -4.65 13.28
CA LYS A 2 7.36 -4.54 11.88
C LYS A 2 6.70 -3.29 11.27
N PRO A 3 7.35 -2.55 10.37
CA PRO A 3 6.71 -1.45 9.65
C PRO A 3 5.52 -1.95 8.82
N LYS A 4 4.43 -1.18 8.83
CA LYS A 4 3.22 -1.45 8.05
C LYS A 4 3.37 -0.91 6.63
N VAL A 5 3.24 -1.78 5.64
CA VAL A 5 3.41 -1.44 4.22
C VAL A 5 2.11 -1.69 3.46
N VAL A 6 1.57 -0.64 2.85
CA VAL A 6 0.40 -0.72 1.98
C VAL A 6 0.83 -0.92 0.53
N ILE A 7 0.28 -1.93 -0.14
CA ILE A 7 0.54 -2.24 -1.55
C ILE A 7 -0.76 -2.06 -2.31
N THR A 8 -0.87 -0.99 -3.11
CA THR A 8 -2.16 -0.55 -3.68
C THR A 8 -2.67 -1.42 -4.82
N HIS A 9 -1.80 -2.25 -5.42
CA HIS A 9 -2.13 -3.12 -6.54
C HIS A 9 -1.51 -4.50 -6.39
N LYS A 10 -2.02 -5.43 -7.21
CA LYS A 10 -1.54 -6.81 -7.23
C LYS A 10 -0.08 -6.88 -7.64
N ILE A 11 0.71 -7.59 -6.83
CA ILE A 11 2.09 -7.94 -7.14
C ILE A 11 2.29 -9.45 -7.11
N HIS A 12 3.46 -9.91 -7.55
CA HIS A 12 3.83 -11.32 -7.51
C HIS A 12 4.01 -11.82 -6.07
N ASP A 13 3.60 -13.06 -5.82
CA ASP A 13 3.70 -13.67 -4.49
C ASP A 13 5.14 -13.71 -3.97
N SER A 14 6.14 -13.88 -4.85
CA SER A 14 7.56 -13.84 -4.46
C SER A 14 7.98 -12.52 -3.81
N VAL A 15 7.36 -11.40 -4.20
CA VAL A 15 7.64 -10.08 -3.63
C VAL A 15 6.94 -9.93 -2.27
N LEU A 16 5.75 -10.52 -2.12
CA LEU A 16 5.07 -10.58 -0.81
C LEU A 16 5.89 -11.40 0.18
N ASP A 17 6.40 -12.55 -0.24
CA ASP A 17 7.22 -13.44 0.59
C ASP A 17 8.51 -12.75 1.06
N GLU A 18 9.14 -11.97 0.18
CA GLU A 18 10.32 -11.18 0.51
C GLU A 18 9.99 -10.07 1.52
N LEU A 19 8.97 -9.25 1.26
CA LEU A 19 8.61 -8.13 2.13
C LEU A 19 8.06 -8.57 3.50
N ALA A 20 7.35 -9.70 3.57
CA ALA A 20 6.78 -10.22 4.81
C ALA A 20 7.84 -10.62 5.86
N GLN A 21 9.11 -10.78 5.45
CA GLN A 21 10.22 -11.03 6.37
C GLN A 21 10.42 -9.85 7.33
N ASP A 22 10.26 -8.62 6.85
CA ASP A 22 10.54 -7.41 7.61
C ASP A 22 9.31 -6.53 7.86
N CYS A 23 8.22 -6.70 7.10
CA CYS A 23 7.06 -5.81 7.13
C CYS A 23 5.76 -6.53 7.51
N GLU A 24 4.79 -5.77 8.03
CA GLU A 24 3.38 -6.14 8.07
C GLU A 24 2.71 -5.63 6.79
N LEU A 25 2.10 -6.52 6.00
CA LEU A 25 1.62 -6.17 4.66
C LEU A 25 0.10 -5.96 4.63
N VAL A 26 -0.32 -4.82 4.09
CA VAL A 26 -1.71 -4.55 3.69
C VAL A 26 -1.78 -4.55 2.17
N THR A 27 -2.38 -5.59 1.60
CA THR A 27 -2.30 -5.84 0.15
C THR A 27 -3.62 -5.60 -0.57
N ASN A 28 -3.53 -5.28 -1.86
CA ASN A 28 -4.62 -5.40 -2.81
C ASN A 28 -4.25 -6.44 -3.89
N GLN A 29 -4.47 -7.72 -3.62
CA GLN A 29 -4.23 -8.79 -4.60
C GLN A 29 -5.39 -8.97 -5.61
N SER A 30 -6.36 -8.05 -5.63
CA SER A 30 -7.39 -8.03 -6.66
C SER A 30 -6.85 -7.45 -7.98
N GLY A 31 -7.56 -7.70 -9.08
CA GLY A 31 -7.24 -7.07 -10.38
C GLY A 31 -7.74 -5.63 -10.52
N ALA A 32 -8.39 -5.07 -9.50
CA ALA A 32 -9.01 -3.75 -9.55
C ALA A 32 -8.15 -2.69 -8.85
N THR A 33 -8.17 -1.47 -9.38
CA THR A 33 -7.63 -0.29 -8.70
C THR A 33 -8.59 0.15 -7.60
N LEU A 34 -8.06 0.39 -6.40
CA LEU A 34 -8.86 0.89 -5.28
C LEU A 34 -9.24 2.37 -5.49
N PRO A 35 -10.39 2.81 -4.97
CA PRO A 35 -10.71 4.23 -4.87
C PRO A 35 -9.66 4.98 -4.04
N GLN A 36 -9.41 6.26 -4.39
CA GLN A 36 -8.43 7.11 -3.69
C GLN A 36 -8.69 7.20 -2.17
N GLU A 37 -9.95 7.26 -1.76
CA GLU A 37 -10.38 7.33 -0.36
C GLU A 37 -10.04 6.05 0.42
N GLU A 38 -10.13 4.89 -0.22
CA GLU A 38 -9.75 3.60 0.36
C GLU A 38 -8.23 3.50 0.50
N VAL A 39 -7.48 3.98 -0.50
CA VAL A 39 -6.01 4.08 -0.40
C VAL A 39 -5.62 4.99 0.77
N ALA A 40 -6.23 6.18 0.88
CA ALA A 40 -5.99 7.11 1.97
C ALA A 40 -6.29 6.50 3.34
N ALA A 41 -7.40 5.79 3.48
CA ALA A 41 -7.77 5.12 4.73
C ALA A 41 -6.76 4.03 5.14
N ARG A 42 -6.21 3.29 4.17
CA ARG A 42 -5.21 2.23 4.44
C ARG A 42 -3.85 2.77 4.82
N VAL A 43 -3.45 3.94 4.28
CA VAL A 43 -2.13 4.52 4.54
C VAL A 43 -2.08 5.42 5.78
N ALA A 44 -3.23 5.80 6.34
CA ALA A 44 -3.32 6.74 7.47
C ALA A 44 -2.48 6.32 8.71
N ASP A 45 -2.25 5.02 8.88
CA ASP A 45 -1.41 4.44 9.93
C ASP A 45 -0.26 3.59 9.38
N ALA A 46 0.09 3.76 8.10
CA ALA A 46 1.15 3.01 7.45
C ALA A 46 2.51 3.71 7.53
N ASP A 47 3.58 2.92 7.68
CA ASP A 47 4.95 3.43 7.65
C ASP A 47 5.47 3.59 6.21
N ALA A 48 4.91 2.84 5.25
CA ALA A 48 5.24 2.96 3.84
C ALA A 48 4.09 2.57 2.90
N MET A 49 4.19 3.04 1.65
CA MET A 49 3.27 2.71 0.55
C MET A 49 4.06 2.33 -0.70
N MET A 50 3.69 1.20 -1.32
CA MET A 50 4.09 0.84 -2.68
C MET A 50 3.01 1.33 -3.65
N ALA A 51 3.33 2.43 -4.35
CA ALA A 51 2.46 3.08 -5.31
C ALA A 51 2.66 2.53 -6.74
N PHE A 52 1.65 2.69 -7.58
CA PHE A 52 1.60 2.29 -8.99
C PHE A 52 1.06 3.42 -9.88
N MET A 53 1.04 3.21 -11.19
CA MET A 53 0.61 4.22 -12.18
C MET A 53 -0.73 4.92 -11.87
N PRO A 54 -1.77 4.25 -11.31
CA PRO A 54 -3.03 4.91 -11.00
C PRO A 54 -3.03 5.77 -9.72
N ASP A 55 -2.03 5.62 -8.85
CA ASP A 55 -2.01 6.34 -7.58
C ASP A 55 -1.69 7.83 -7.78
N ARG A 56 -2.38 8.67 -7.01
CA ARG A 56 -2.14 10.12 -6.97
C ARG A 56 -1.75 10.55 -5.56
N VAL A 57 -0.49 10.92 -5.38
CA VAL A 57 0.04 11.43 -4.11
C VAL A 57 0.13 12.95 -4.18
N GLY A 58 -0.83 13.64 -3.55
CA GLY A 58 -0.88 15.10 -3.41
C GLY A 58 -0.42 15.56 -2.02
N VAL A 59 -0.40 16.87 -1.80
CA VAL A 59 -0.05 17.45 -0.48
C VAL A 59 -1.06 17.02 0.57
N GLU A 60 -2.35 17.00 0.20
CA GLU A 60 -3.45 16.60 1.07
C GLU A 60 -3.34 15.13 1.51
N PHE A 61 -2.73 14.29 0.67
CA PHE A 61 -2.52 12.87 0.97
C PHE A 61 -1.39 12.65 1.98
N LEU A 62 -0.36 13.51 2.00
CA LEU A 62 0.79 13.40 2.91
C LEU A 62 0.55 14.05 4.27
N GLN A 63 -0.44 14.92 4.39
CA GLN A 63 -0.79 15.64 5.61
C GLN A 63 -1.93 14.99 6.40
N GLY A 64 -2.52 13.92 5.85
CA GLY A 64 -3.59 13.13 6.46
C GLY A 64 -3.11 12.25 7.59
#